data_AF-A0A6N6VQ05-F1
#
_entry.id   AF-A0A6N6VQ05-F1
#
_cell.length_a   1.000
_cell.length_b   1.000
_cell.length_c   1.000
_cell.angle_alpha   90.00
_cell.angle_beta   90.00
_cell.angle_gamma   90.00
#
_symmetry.space_group_name_H-M   'P 1'
#
loop_
_entity.id
_entity.type
_entity.pdbx_description
1 polymer ?
#
loop_
_entity_poly.entity_id
_entity_poly.type
_entity_poly.pdbx_seq_one_letter_code
_entity_poly.pdbx_strand_id
1 'polypeptide(L)'
;MSDAISRRQLLVLTGVGLAAAALPAALPLLDRERTTLAGELIATLADPARAAEIGRQWMVSTERGGNTSVFAQKIAKRLHARGWHPGDPTDVTRSAIGERVRYEFRHDDMVEISGWQISRTEAELCALAAASLGTAPAETEPSTEG
;
A
#
# COMPACT_ATOMS: atom_id res chain seq x y z
N MET A 1 -32.28 -43.59 38.81
CA MET A 1 -30.91 -43.86 38.32
C MET A 1 -30.59 -42.76 37.34
N SER A 2 -29.96 -41.70 37.83
CA SER A 2 -29.65 -40.51 37.04
C SER A 2 -28.14 -40.48 36.92
N ASP A 3 -27.66 -40.82 35.72
CA ASP A 3 -26.25 -40.95 35.42
C ASP A 3 -25.51 -39.63 35.63
N ALA A 4 -24.31 -39.77 36.19
CA ALA A 4 -23.42 -38.69 36.56
C ALA A 4 -23.02 -37.89 35.31
N ILE A 5 -23.54 -36.66 35.22
CA ILE A 5 -23.10 -35.67 34.24
C ILE A 5 -21.60 -35.46 34.42
N SER A 6 -20.88 -35.91 33.40
CA SER A 6 -19.43 -36.02 33.32
C SER A 6 -18.77 -34.67 33.61
N ARG A 7 -17.98 -34.64 34.69
CA ARG A 7 -17.14 -33.51 35.14
C ARG A 7 -16.09 -33.06 34.12
N ARG A 8 -16.04 -33.65 32.92
CA ARG A 8 -15.12 -33.34 31.83
C ARG A 8 -15.64 -32.30 30.83
N GLN A 9 -16.91 -31.90 30.87
CA GLN A 9 -17.45 -30.88 29.95
C GLN A 9 -17.47 -29.45 30.50
N LEU A 10 -16.93 -29.21 31.71
CA LEU A 10 -16.92 -27.88 32.34
C LEU A 10 -15.61 -27.10 32.14
N LEU A 11 -14.79 -27.46 31.13
CA LEU A 11 -13.46 -26.88 30.88
C LEU A 11 -13.25 -26.47 29.41
N VAL A 12 -14.28 -25.99 28.72
CA VAL A 12 -14.16 -25.41 27.36
C VAL A 12 -14.67 -23.95 27.30
N LEU A 13 -15.00 -23.33 28.43
CA LEU A 13 -15.55 -21.96 28.46
C LEU A 13 -14.67 -20.91 29.15
N THR A 14 -13.34 -21.08 29.11
CA THR A 14 -12.38 -20.12 29.68
C THR A 14 -11.17 -19.98 28.76
N GLY A 15 -11.35 -19.36 27.59
CA GLY A 15 -10.29 -19.26 26.59
C GLY A 15 -10.40 -18.11 25.60
N VAL A 16 -11.23 -17.09 25.87
CA VAL A 16 -11.21 -15.81 25.14
C VAL A 16 -11.15 -14.69 26.17
N GLY A 17 -10.08 -14.68 26.97
CA GLY A 17 -9.73 -13.54 27.80
C GLY A 17 -9.04 -12.50 26.94
N LEU A 18 -9.78 -11.43 26.59
CA LEU A 18 -9.30 -10.08 26.26
C LEU A 18 -7.78 -9.96 25.95
N ALA A 19 -7.39 -10.18 24.70
CA ALA A 19 -6.15 -9.65 24.14
C ALA A 19 -6.43 -8.51 23.14
N ALA A 20 -7.49 -7.72 23.38
CA ALA A 20 -7.85 -6.57 22.57
C ALA A 20 -7.18 -5.25 23.03
N ALA A 21 -6.15 -5.32 23.88
CA ALA A 21 -5.51 -4.13 24.47
C ALA A 21 -4.01 -3.98 24.15
N ALA A 22 -3.43 -4.82 23.30
CA ALA A 22 -2.01 -4.68 22.88
C ALA A 22 -1.84 -4.20 21.43
N LEU A 23 -2.92 -4.14 20.64
CA LEU A 23 -2.87 -3.70 19.24
C LEU A 23 -2.77 -2.17 19.02
N PRO A 24 -3.20 -1.25 19.91
CA PRO A 24 -3.20 0.18 19.58
C PRO A 24 -1.81 0.78 19.35
N ALA A 25 -0.78 0.30 20.06
CA ALA A 25 0.56 0.88 20.00
C ALA A 25 1.35 0.49 18.74
N ALA A 26 1.01 -0.63 18.10
CA ALA A 26 1.65 -1.07 16.86
C ALA A 26 1.09 -0.38 15.62
N LEU A 27 -0.17 0.10 15.67
CA LEU A 27 -0.79 0.83 14.57
C LEU A 27 0.01 2.06 14.09
N PRO A 28 0.45 2.99 14.97
CA PRO A 28 1.23 4.14 14.53
C PRO A 28 2.61 3.77 13.98
N LEU A 29 3.21 2.67 14.45
CA LEU A 29 4.48 2.17 13.91
C LEU A 29 4.29 1.62 12.50
N LEU A 30 3.27 0.78 12.30
CA LEU A 30 2.91 0.24 10.99
C LEU A 30 2.54 1.36 10.00
N ASP A 31 1.86 2.39 10.47
CA ASP A 31 1.47 3.53 9.64
C ASP A 31 2.67 4.40 9.24
N ARG A 32 3.63 4.59 10.17
CA ARG A 32 4.92 5.22 9.87
C ARG A 32 5.70 4.41 8.83
N GLU A 33 5.85 3.10 9.02
CA GLU A 33 6.56 2.24 8.06
C GLU A 33 5.93 2.29 6.66
N ARG A 34 4.59 2.30 6.59
CA ARG A 34 3.86 2.44 5.32
C ARG A 34 4.09 3.78 4.66
N THR A 35 4.10 4.86 5.44
CA THR A 35 4.35 6.22 4.95
C THR A 35 5.79 6.36 4.44
N THR A 36 6.75 5.79 5.17
CA THR A 36 8.16 5.73 4.75
C THR A 36 8.30 4.95 3.44
N LEU A 37 7.69 3.78 3.34
CA LEU A 37 7.69 2.96 2.12
C LEU A 37 7.07 3.70 0.92
N ALA A 38 5.94 4.37 1.12
CA ALA A 38 5.30 5.16 0.07
C ALA A 38 6.22 6.29 -0.40
N GLY A 39 6.86 7.00 0.53
CA GLY A 39 7.84 8.05 0.26
C GLY A 39 9.04 7.55 -0.54
N GLU A 40 9.63 6.41 -0.14
CA GLU A 40 10.75 5.77 -0.84
C GLU A 40 10.40 5.43 -2.30
N LEU A 41 9.23 4.81 -2.52
CA LEU A 41 8.77 4.46 -3.86
C LEU A 41 8.49 5.69 -4.72
N ILE A 42 7.87 6.73 -4.16
CA ILE A 42 7.60 7.98 -4.88
C ILE A 42 8.89 8.72 -5.23
N ALA A 43 9.89 8.71 -4.34
CA ALA A 43 11.18 9.33 -4.58
C ALA A 43 11.93 8.72 -5.77
N THR A 44 11.53 7.53 -6.24
CA THR A 44 12.09 6.94 -7.47
C THR A 44 11.61 7.64 -8.74
N LEU A 45 10.43 8.27 -8.72
CA LEU A 45 9.80 8.92 -9.86
C LEU A 45 10.53 10.21 -10.22
N ALA A 46 10.74 10.42 -11.52
CA ALA A 46 11.33 11.66 -12.01
C ALA A 46 10.42 12.88 -11.79
N ASP A 47 9.11 12.69 -11.95
CA ASP A 47 8.08 13.72 -11.74
C ASP A 47 6.84 13.09 -11.06
N PRO A 48 6.77 13.14 -9.71
CA PRO A 48 5.64 12.60 -8.97
C PRO A 48 4.29 13.25 -9.31
N ALA A 49 4.28 14.55 -9.67
CA ALA A 49 3.05 15.28 -9.95
C ALA A 49 2.44 14.84 -11.29
N ARG A 50 3.27 14.65 -12.32
CA ARG A 50 2.82 14.09 -13.60
C ARG A 50 2.42 12.62 -13.49
N ALA A 51 3.18 11.82 -12.73
CA ALA A 51 2.82 10.43 -12.45
C ALA A 51 1.45 10.34 -11.74
N ALA A 52 1.17 11.25 -10.81
CA ALA A 52 -0.11 11.32 -10.12
C ALA A 52 -1.29 11.62 -11.06
N GLU A 53 -1.09 12.37 -12.15
CA GLU A 53 -2.17 12.59 -13.13
C GLU A 53 -2.58 11.29 -13.82
N ILE A 54 -1.61 10.49 -14.26
CA ILE A 54 -1.86 9.16 -14.83
C ILE A 54 -2.53 8.26 -13.79
N GLY A 55 -2.07 8.34 -12.54
CA GLY A 55 -2.62 7.57 -11.42
C GLY A 55 -4.09 7.88 -11.15
N ARG A 56 -4.47 9.17 -11.17
CA ARG A 56 -5.87 9.59 -11.01
C ARG A 56 -6.77 9.02 -12.09
N GLN A 57 -6.34 9.11 -13.35
CA GLN A 57 -7.10 8.57 -14.48
C GLN A 57 -7.34 7.06 -14.32
N TRP A 58 -6.31 6.32 -13.92
CA TRP A 58 -6.44 4.88 -13.71
C TRP A 58 -7.33 4.52 -12.51
N MET A 59 -7.20 5.21 -11.38
CA MET A 59 -8.05 4.98 -10.21
C MET A 59 -9.53 5.22 -10.52
N VAL A 60 -9.85 6.28 -11.28
CA VAL A 60 -11.22 6.56 -11.76
C VAL A 60 -11.71 5.42 -12.66
N SER A 61 -10.91 5.00 -13.64
CA SER A 61 -11.31 3.94 -14.59
C SER A 61 -11.53 2.56 -13.96
N THR A 62 -10.95 2.31 -12.79
CA THR A 62 -11.00 1.00 -12.12
C THR A 62 -11.87 0.99 -10.87
N GLU A 63 -12.57 2.09 -10.57
CA GLU A 63 -13.30 2.31 -9.32
C GLU A 63 -12.45 2.01 -8.06
N ARG A 64 -11.12 2.11 -8.19
CA ARG A 64 -10.20 1.82 -7.09
C ARG A 64 -10.14 3.03 -6.19
N GLY A 65 -10.71 2.90 -4.99
CA GLY A 65 -10.51 3.86 -3.91
C GLY A 65 -9.01 4.06 -3.64
N GLY A 66 -8.57 5.32 -3.62
CA GLY A 66 -7.18 5.71 -3.45
C GLY A 66 -6.69 5.45 -2.04
N ASN A 67 -6.13 4.26 -1.79
CA ASN A 67 -5.45 3.97 -0.52
C ASN A 67 -3.95 3.78 -0.77
N THR A 68 -3.18 4.80 -0.39
CA THR A 68 -1.71 4.85 -0.48
C THR A 68 -1.05 3.58 0.06
N SER A 69 -1.49 3.09 1.22
CA SER A 69 -0.94 1.90 1.87
C SER A 69 -1.12 0.64 1.02
N VAL A 70 -2.26 0.52 0.33
CA VAL A 70 -2.56 -0.66 -0.51
C VAL A 70 -1.63 -0.71 -1.72
N PHE A 71 -1.42 0.42 -2.40
CA PHE A 71 -0.51 0.45 -3.55
C PHE A 71 0.94 0.20 -3.14
N ALA A 72 1.41 0.88 -2.08
CA ALA A 72 2.77 0.70 -1.57
C ALA A 72 3.05 -0.77 -1.19
N GLN A 73 2.12 -1.41 -0.47
CA GLN A 73 2.27 -2.82 -0.08
C GLN A 73 2.24 -3.79 -1.26
N LYS A 74 1.38 -3.57 -2.25
CA LYS A 74 1.31 -4.44 -3.45
C LYS A 74 2.60 -4.37 -4.26
N ILE A 75 3.15 -3.16 -4.43
CA ILE A 75 4.43 -2.95 -5.09
C ILE A 75 5.54 -3.64 -4.29
N ALA A 76 5.66 -3.30 -3.00
CA ALA A 76 6.69 -3.87 -2.12
C ALA A 76 6.65 -5.40 -2.06
N LYS A 77 5.47 -6.01 -1.99
CA LYS A 77 5.32 -7.49 -2.02
C LYS A 77 5.89 -8.09 -3.31
N ARG A 78 5.66 -7.46 -4.46
CA ARG A 78 6.15 -7.94 -5.77
C ARG A 78 7.66 -7.75 -5.93
N LEU A 79 8.20 -6.68 -5.34
CA LEU A 79 9.64 -6.38 -5.32
C LEU A 79 10.39 -7.29 -4.32
N HIS A 80 9.84 -7.52 -3.13
CA HIS A 80 10.37 -8.47 -2.14
C HIS A 80 10.53 -9.89 -2.67
N ALA A 81 9.58 -10.37 -3.48
CA ALA A 81 9.68 -11.67 -4.12
C ALA A 81 10.89 -11.79 -5.08
N ARG A 82 11.59 -10.68 -5.36
CA ARG A 82 12.79 -10.59 -6.20
C ARG A 82 14.02 -10.07 -5.45
N GLY A 83 13.97 -10.02 -4.11
CA GLY A 83 15.13 -9.68 -3.28
C GLY A 83 15.34 -8.19 -3.01
N TRP A 84 14.39 -7.32 -3.37
CA TRP A 84 14.39 -5.91 -2.95
C TRP A 84 13.80 -5.76 -1.55
N HIS A 85 14.33 -4.84 -0.74
CA HIS A 85 13.88 -4.56 0.61
C HIS A 85 13.66 -3.05 0.85
N PRO A 86 12.71 -2.65 1.73
CA PRO A 86 12.57 -1.26 2.17
C PRO A 86 13.88 -0.72 2.74
N GLY A 87 14.20 0.52 2.40
CA GLY A 87 15.48 1.15 2.74
C GLY A 87 16.65 0.81 1.80
N ASP A 88 16.46 -0.03 0.78
CA ASP A 88 17.45 -0.22 -0.28
C ASP A 88 17.73 1.11 -1.02
N PRO A 89 18.96 1.33 -1.54
CA PRO A 89 19.29 2.52 -2.30
C PRO A 89 18.33 2.81 -3.47
N THR A 90 18.15 4.09 -3.82
CA THR A 90 17.22 4.51 -4.88
C THR A 90 17.51 3.88 -6.24
N ASP A 91 18.78 3.68 -6.58
CA ASP A 91 19.22 3.01 -7.80
C ASP A 91 18.87 1.51 -7.79
N VAL A 92 19.05 0.83 -6.66
CA VAL A 92 18.61 -0.55 -6.45
C VAL A 92 17.09 -0.66 -6.59
N THR A 93 16.35 0.25 -5.97
CA THR A 93 14.88 0.31 -6.06
C THR A 93 14.43 0.53 -7.50
N ARG A 94 15.06 1.47 -8.24
CA ARG A 94 14.77 1.70 -9.67
C ARG A 94 15.08 0.47 -10.52
N SER A 95 16.18 -0.24 -10.23
CA SER A 95 16.52 -1.47 -10.93
C SER A 95 15.45 -2.55 -10.70
N ALA A 96 15.03 -2.76 -9.45
CA ALA A 96 14.00 -3.73 -9.09
C ALA A 96 12.65 -3.41 -9.75
N ILE A 97 12.25 -2.14 -9.77
CA ILE A 97 11.06 -1.68 -10.49
C ILE A 97 11.21 -1.98 -11.99
N GLY A 98 12.32 -1.58 -12.61
CA GLY A 98 12.55 -1.79 -14.05
C GLY A 98 12.53 -3.28 -14.44
N GLU A 99 13.10 -4.16 -13.62
CA GLU A 99 13.01 -5.60 -13.82
C GLU A 99 11.58 -6.12 -13.71
N ARG A 100 10.81 -5.59 -12.76
CA ARG A 100 9.39 -5.95 -12.61
C ARG A 100 8.56 -5.51 -13.81
N VAL A 101 8.77 -4.29 -14.30
CA VAL A 101 8.10 -3.77 -15.51
C VAL A 101 8.39 -4.65 -16.72
N ARG A 102 9.66 -4.99 -16.96
CA ARG A 102 10.05 -5.91 -18.05
C ARG A 102 9.45 -7.29 -17.87
N TYR A 103 9.34 -7.77 -16.64
CA TYR A 103 8.66 -9.04 -16.37
C TYR A 103 7.18 -8.98 -16.73
N GLU A 104 6.47 -7.94 -16.31
CA GLU A 104 5.04 -7.77 -16.57
C GLU A 104 4.74 -7.65 -18.07
N PHE A 105 5.56 -6.89 -18.79
CA PHE A 105 5.49 -6.81 -20.25
C PHE A 105 5.62 -8.18 -20.93
N ARG A 106 6.58 -9.02 -20.50
CA ARG A 106 6.77 -10.37 -21.07
C ARG A 106 5.63 -11.35 -20.77
N HIS A 107 4.82 -11.08 -19.76
CA HIS A 107 3.75 -11.97 -19.31
C HIS A 107 2.35 -11.39 -19.54
N ASP A 108 2.25 -10.31 -20.30
CA ASP A 108 0.99 -9.61 -20.58
C ASP A 108 0.23 -9.17 -19.31
N ASP A 109 0.95 -8.87 -18.22
CA ASP A 109 0.38 -8.27 -16.99
C ASP A 109 0.35 -6.74 -17.12
N MET A 110 -0.40 -6.30 -18.13
CA MET A 110 -0.52 -4.90 -18.53
C MET A 110 -1.90 -4.37 -18.12
N VAL A 111 -2.00 -3.06 -18.00
CA VAL A 111 -3.27 -2.35 -17.79
C VAL A 111 -3.42 -1.24 -18.82
N GLU A 112 -4.66 -0.97 -19.20
CA GLU A 112 -4.98 0.12 -20.11
C GLU A 112 -5.28 1.41 -19.34
N ILE A 113 -4.66 2.51 -19.75
CA ILE A 113 -4.92 3.86 -19.25
C ILE A 113 -4.97 4.79 -20.45
N SER A 114 -6.13 5.41 -20.71
CA SER A 114 -6.30 6.36 -21.81
C SER A 114 -5.86 5.80 -23.17
N GLY A 115 -6.13 4.51 -23.42
CA GLY A 115 -5.76 3.79 -24.65
C GLY A 115 -4.31 3.32 -24.73
N TRP A 116 -3.49 3.58 -23.70
CA TRP A 116 -2.11 3.11 -23.61
C TRP A 116 -2.02 1.87 -22.72
N GLN A 117 -1.23 0.88 -23.13
CA GLN A 117 -0.88 -0.26 -22.29
C GLN A 117 0.39 0.04 -21.51
N ILE A 118 0.29 0.02 -20.18
CA ILE A 118 1.44 0.16 -19.28
C ILE A 118 1.49 -1.00 -18.29
N SER A 119 2.65 -1.25 -17.70
CA SER A 119 2.77 -2.33 -16.73
C SER A 119 1.92 -2.05 -15.50
N ARG A 120 1.39 -3.11 -14.87
CA ARG A 120 0.61 -2.96 -13.63
C ARG A 120 1.41 -2.27 -12.52
N THR A 121 2.72 -2.51 -12.42
CA THR A 121 3.60 -1.85 -11.46
C THR A 121 3.70 -0.35 -11.71
N GLU A 122 3.84 0.10 -12.96
CA GLU A 122 3.85 1.53 -13.28
C GLU A 122 2.52 2.21 -12.96
N ALA A 123 1.40 1.57 -13.28
CA ALA A 123 0.08 2.08 -12.95
C ALA A 123 -0.12 2.22 -11.43
N GLU A 124 0.32 1.22 -10.65
CA GLU A 124 0.26 1.28 -9.19
C GLU A 124 1.19 2.34 -8.60
N LEU A 125 2.37 2.57 -9.19
CA LEU A 125 3.27 3.66 -8.78
C LEU A 125 2.66 5.05 -9.06
N CYS A 126 2.02 5.21 -10.22
CA CYS A 126 1.30 6.44 -10.57
C CYS A 126 0.12 6.68 -9.60
N ALA A 127 -0.65 5.63 -9.29
CA ALA A 127 -1.73 5.71 -8.31
C ALA A 127 -1.23 5.99 -6.89
N LEU A 128 -0.07 5.45 -6.51
CA LEU A 128 0.58 5.74 -5.23
C LEU A 128 0.94 7.22 -5.12
N ALA A 129 1.51 7.81 -6.18
CA ALA A 129 1.78 9.24 -6.24
C ALA A 129 0.50 10.07 -6.13
N ALA A 130 -0.57 9.68 -6.82
CA ALA A 130 -1.87 10.34 -6.76
C ALA A 130 -2.49 10.31 -5.35
N ALA A 131 -2.51 9.14 -4.71
CA ALA A 131 -3.06 8.97 -3.37
C ALA A 131 -2.24 9.75 -2.32
N SER A 132 -0.92 9.80 -2.47
CA SER A 132 -0.04 10.53 -1.54
C SER A 132 -0.18 12.05 -1.66
N LEU A 133 -0.29 12.58 -2.89
CA LEU A 133 -0.51 14.01 -3.10
C LEU A 133 -1.93 14.47 -2.73
N GLY A 134 -2.94 13.60 -2.88
CA GLY A 134 -4.31 13.88 -2.45
C GLY A 134 -4.53 13.81 -0.94
N THR A 135 -3.55 13.32 -0.17
CA THR A 135 -3.60 13.23 1.30
C THR A 135 -2.90 14.43 1.98
N ALA A 136 -2.36 15.38 1.21
CA ALA A 136 -1.81 16.61 1.80
C ALA A 136 -2.93 17.36 2.54
N PRO A 137 -2.75 17.72 3.82
CA PRO A 137 -3.75 18.53 4.52
C PRO A 137 -3.92 19.85 3.77
N ALA A 138 -5.18 20.24 3.53
CA ALA A 138 -5.50 21.55 2.99
C ALA A 138 -4.75 22.60 3.83
N GLU A 139 -3.82 23.32 3.20
CA GLU A 139 -3.23 24.50 3.80
C GLU A 139 -4.38 25.46 4.12
N THR A 140 -4.70 25.57 5.41
CA THR A 140 -5.56 26.62 5.93
C THR A 140 -4.87 27.93 5.62
N GLU A 141 -5.30 28.61 4.55
CA GLU A 141 -4.91 29.99 4.29
C GLU A 141 -5.20 30.82 5.55
N PRO A 142 -4.21 31.53 6.11
CA PRO A 142 -4.51 32.51 7.14
C PRO A 142 -5.24 33.68 6.49
N SER A 143 -6.56 33.73 6.70
CA SER A 143 -7.36 34.95 6.55
C SER A 143 -6.67 36.08 7.29
N THR A 144 -6.00 36.93 6.53
CA THR A 144 -5.42 38.16 7.04
C THR A 144 -6.53 39.19 6.95
N GLU A 145 -7.35 39.30 8.00
CA GLU A 145 -8.14 40.49 8.24
C GLU A 145 -7.21 41.59 8.77
N GLY A 146 -7.21 42.72 8.08
CA GLY A 146 -6.55 43.97 8.46
C GLY A 146 -7.08 45.12 7.61
#